data_AF-A0A924GZQ0-F1
#
_entry.id   AF-A0A924GZQ0-F1
#
_cell.length_a   1.000
_cell.length_b   1.000
_cell.length_c   1.000
_cell.angle_alpha   90.00
_cell.angle_beta   90.00
_cell.angle_gamma   90.00
#
_symmetry.space_group_name_H-M   'P 1'
#
loop_
_entity.id
_entity.type
_entity.pdbx_description
1 polymer ?
#
loop_
_entity_poly.entity_id
_entity_poly.type
_entity_poly.pdbx_seq_one_letter_code
_entity_poly.pdbx_strand_id
1 'polypeptide(L)'
;LDDPTRVREMNSPLIATLGEVLERGRKEGTFRGGVDPVQLYVSIAGLSYFYLSNNHTLSAIFGRDLLSAKARNERLAHMCDVILGYLLRD
;
A
#
# COMPACT_ATOMS: atom_id res chain seq x y z
N LEU A 1 7.52 -27.16 -0.42
CA LEU A 1 6.93 -25.81 -0.31
C LEU A 1 7.71 -25.22 0.87
N ASP A 2 8.74 -24.39 0.73
CA ASP A 2 8.90 -23.23 -0.15
C ASP A 2 10.39 -22.91 -0.34
N ASP A 3 10.77 -22.57 -1.57
CA ASP A 3 12.10 -22.06 -1.90
C ASP A 3 12.11 -20.53 -1.71
N PRO A 4 12.88 -19.98 -0.75
CA PRO A 4 12.97 -18.53 -0.51
C PRO A 4 13.39 -17.74 -1.76
N THR A 5 14.08 -18.40 -2.68
CA THR A 5 14.62 -17.81 -3.91
C THR A 5 13.49 -17.51 -4.90
N ARG A 6 12.47 -18.38 -5.00
CA ARG A 6 11.27 -18.15 -5.83
C ARG A 6 10.39 -16.99 -5.32
N VAL A 7 10.29 -16.82 -4.00
CA VAL A 7 9.54 -15.70 -3.39
C VAL A 7 10.26 -14.37 -3.62
N ARG A 8 11.60 -14.37 -3.65
CA ARG A 8 12.41 -13.20 -4.03
C ARG A 8 12.21 -12.81 -5.49
N GLU A 9 12.17 -13.77 -6.41
CA GLU A 9 12.03 -13.48 -7.85
C GLU A 9 10.68 -12.86 -8.23
N MET A 10 9.58 -13.27 -7.58
CA MET A 10 8.24 -12.85 -7.96
C MET A 10 7.84 -11.45 -7.45
N ASN A 11 8.41 -11.00 -6.32
CA ASN A 11 8.17 -9.66 -5.76
C ASN A 11 9.24 -8.63 -6.19
N SER A 12 10.35 -9.08 -6.80
CA SER A 12 11.49 -8.22 -7.15
C SER A 12 11.16 -7.06 -8.12
N PRO A 13 10.40 -7.25 -9.21
CA PRO A 13 10.17 -6.16 -10.18
C PRO A 13 9.33 -5.02 -9.61
N LEU A 14 8.31 -5.34 -8.80
CA LEU A 14 7.45 -4.34 -8.18
C LEU A 14 8.21 -3.51 -7.14
N ILE A 15 8.98 -4.18 -6.27
CA ILE A 15 9.79 -3.50 -5.26
C ILE A 15 10.88 -2.64 -5.92
N ALA A 16 11.52 -3.14 -6.99
CA ALA A 16 12.48 -2.36 -7.77
C ALA A 16 11.83 -1.10 -8.37
N THR A 17 10.67 -1.25 -9.01
CA THR A 17 9.92 -0.12 -9.58
C THR A 17 9.55 0.91 -8.51
N LEU A 18 9.10 0.44 -7.34
CA LEU A 18 8.78 1.32 -6.22
C LEU A 18 10.02 2.05 -5.71
N GLY A 19 11.18 1.38 -5.66
CA GLY A 19 12.46 2.00 -5.34
C GLY A 19 12.85 3.11 -6.32
N GLU A 20 12.67 2.89 -7.62
CA GLU A 20 12.93 3.90 -8.65
C GLU A 20 12.00 5.13 -8.52
N VAL A 21 10.71 4.89 -8.25
CA VAL A 21 9.75 5.97 -8.01
C VAL A 21 10.12 6.78 -6.77
N LEU A 22 10.47 6.11 -5.67
CA LEU A 22 10.88 6.76 -4.43
C LEU A 22 12.15 7.59 -4.61
N GLU A 23 13.15 7.04 -5.29
CA GLU A 23 14.41 7.74 -5.51
C GLU A 23 14.24 8.97 -6.41
N ARG A 24 13.39 8.88 -7.42
CA ARG A 24 13.04 10.04 -8.27
C ARG A 24 12.33 11.13 -7.46
N GLY A 25 11.28 10.79 -6.71
CA GLY A 25 10.59 11.77 -5.88
C GLY A 25 11.49 12.39 -4.80
N ARG A 26 12.45 11.63 -4.27
CA ARG A 26 13.47 12.12 -3.35
C ARG A 26 14.41 13.14 -4.02
N LYS A 27 14.87 12.86 -5.24
CA LYS A 27 15.73 13.77 -6.03
C LYS A 27 15.00 15.06 -6.41
N GLU A 28 13.70 14.97 -6.70
CA GLU A 28 12.84 16.12 -7.00
C GLU A 28 12.48 16.95 -5.76
N GLY A 29 12.72 16.41 -4.56
CA GLY A 29 12.34 17.06 -3.30
C GLY A 29 10.86 16.91 -2.95
N THR A 30 10.08 16.17 -3.73
CA THR A 30 8.65 15.91 -3.50
C THR A 30 8.44 14.85 -2.41
N PHE A 31 9.29 13.83 -2.38
CA PHE A 31 9.23 12.76 -1.35
C PHE A 31 10.34 12.90 -0.33
N ARG A 32 10.06 12.48 0.90
CA ARG A 32 11.08 12.42 1.95
C ARG A 32 12.09 11.30 1.67
N GLY A 33 13.29 11.46 2.22
CA GLY A 33 14.32 10.42 2.17
C GLY A 33 14.09 9.30 3.19
N GLY A 34 14.88 8.23 3.07
CA GLY A 34 14.91 7.14 4.06
C GLY A 34 13.72 6.18 4.02
N VAL A 35 12.96 6.16 2.93
CA VAL A 35 11.84 5.23 2.75
C VAL A 35 12.35 3.92 2.15
N ASP A 36 12.20 2.82 2.89
CA ASP A 36 12.44 1.46 2.39
C ASP A 36 11.28 1.02 1.49
N PRO A 37 11.51 0.67 0.20
CA PRO A 37 10.47 0.23 -0.72
C PRO A 37 9.72 -1.02 -0.24
N VAL A 38 10.40 -1.95 0.46
CA VAL A 38 9.76 -3.16 1.00
C VAL A 38 8.79 -2.80 2.12
N GLN A 39 9.18 -1.93 3.04
CA GLN A 39 8.30 -1.47 4.13
C GLN A 39 7.08 -0.71 3.59
N LEU A 40 7.29 0.13 2.57
CA LEU A 40 6.21 0.85 1.92
C LEU A 40 5.23 -0.10 1.24
N TYR A 41 5.74 -1.09 0.50
CA TYR A 41 4.90 -2.11 -0.14
C TYR A 41 4.10 -2.90 0.90
N VAL A 42 4.72 -3.35 1.98
CA VAL A 42 4.04 -4.08 3.07
C VAL A 42 2.93 -3.23 3.67
N SER A 43 3.12 -1.92 3.81
CA SER A 43 2.09 -0.99 4.30
C SER A 43 0.91 -0.87 3.33
N ILE A 44 1.17 -0.70 2.02
CA ILE A 44 0.14 -0.65 0.97
C ILE A 44 -0.67 -1.96 0.95
N ALA A 45 0.03 -3.10 0.95
CA ALA A 45 -0.56 -4.42 0.95
C ALA A 45 -1.37 -4.65 2.24
N GLY A 46 -0.84 -4.26 3.40
CA GLY A 46 -1.51 -4.38 4.70
C GLY A 46 -2.83 -3.61 4.76
N LEU A 47 -2.83 -2.34 4.32
CA LEU A 47 -4.03 -1.51 4.27
C LEU A 47 -5.14 -2.11 3.38
N SER A 48 -4.74 -2.68 2.25
CA SER A 48 -5.63 -3.27 1.25
C SER A 48 -6.15 -4.65 1.69
N TYR A 49 -5.24 -5.54 2.07
CA TYR A 49 -5.55 -6.92 2.47
C TYR A 49 -6.40 -6.95 3.74
N PHE A 50 -6.06 -6.14 4.75
CA PHE A 50 -6.86 -6.06 5.97
C PHE A 50 -8.31 -5.69 5.66
N TYR A 51 -8.53 -4.66 4.84
CA TYR A 51 -9.86 -4.18 4.50
C TYR A 51 -10.67 -5.19 3.68
N LEU A 52 -10.05 -5.82 2.68
CA LEU A 52 -10.73 -6.75 1.79
C LEU A 52 -10.99 -8.10 2.46
N SER A 53 -9.97 -8.68 3.11
CA SER A 53 -10.08 -10.01 3.74
C SER A 53 -11.00 -10.02 4.96
N ASN A 54 -11.15 -8.89 5.65
CA ASN A 54 -12.04 -8.76 6.81
C ASN A 54 -13.33 -8.02 6.48
N ASN A 55 -13.66 -7.83 5.21
CA ASN A 55 -14.75 -6.94 4.83
C ASN A 55 -16.10 -7.35 5.44
N HIS A 56 -16.46 -8.63 5.39
CA HIS A 56 -17.71 -9.11 5.97
C HIS A 56 -17.80 -8.83 7.47
N THR A 57 -16.72 -9.10 8.20
CA THR A 57 -16.62 -8.85 9.64
C THR A 57 -16.73 -7.36 9.95
N LEU A 58 -15.96 -6.52 9.25
CA LEU A 58 -15.99 -5.07 9.43
C LEU A 58 -17.36 -4.48 9.05
N SER A 59 -17.97 -4.96 7.98
CA SER A 59 -19.30 -4.54 7.53
C SER A 59 -20.36 -4.84 8.59
N ALA A 60 -20.30 -6.02 9.21
CA ALA A 60 -21.19 -6.40 10.30
C ALA A 60 -20.95 -5.55 11.56
N ILE A 61 -19.70 -5.32 11.94
CA ILE A 61 -19.33 -4.53 13.13
C ILE A 61 -19.78 -3.07 12.99
N PHE A 62 -19.60 -2.47 11.82
CA PHE A 62 -19.87 -1.04 11.60
C PHE A 62 -21.25 -0.76 10.99
N GLY A 63 -22.02 -1.79 10.66
CA GLY A 63 -23.34 -1.65 10.04
C GLY A 63 -23.30 -0.95 8.67
N ARG A 64 -22.27 -1.21 7.86
CA ARG A 64 -22.06 -0.58 6.55
C ARG A 64 -21.70 -1.63 5.51
N ASP A 65 -22.16 -1.47 4.28
CA ASP A 65 -21.67 -2.27 3.15
C ASP A 65 -20.32 -1.72 2.66
N LEU A 66 -19.24 -2.33 3.15
CA LEU A 66 -17.88 -1.95 2.82
C LEU A 66 -17.41 -2.52 1.46
N LEU A 67 -18.18 -3.38 0.79
CA LEU A 67 -17.89 -3.86 -0.57
C LEU A 67 -18.61 -3.04 -1.65
N SER A 68 -19.57 -2.19 -1.28
CA SER A 68 -20.20 -1.27 -2.21
C SER A 68 -19.16 -0.48 -3.01
N ALA A 69 -19.46 -0.21 -4.29
CA ALA A 69 -18.56 0.54 -5.16
C ALA A 69 -18.15 1.89 -4.56
N LYS A 70 -19.10 2.57 -3.89
CA LYS A 70 -18.86 3.82 -3.16
C LYS A 70 -17.85 3.62 -2.02
N ALA A 71 -18.08 2.66 -1.12
CA ALA A 71 -17.18 2.43 0.01
C ALA A 71 -15.77 2.00 -0.43
N ARG A 72 -15.66 1.22 -1.51
CA ARG A 72 -14.35 0.84 -2.08
C ARG A 72 -13.59 2.05 -2.63
N ASN A 73 -14.28 2.96 -3.31
CA ASN A 73 -13.66 4.19 -3.82
C ASN A 73 -13.22 5.11 -2.68
N GLU A 74 -14.07 5.30 -1.67
CA GLU A 74 -13.73 6.08 -0.47
C GLU A 74 -12.53 5.47 0.27
N ARG A 75 -12.51 4.14 0.41
CA ARG A 75 -11.40 3.45 1.04
C ARG A 75 -10.10 3.58 0.24
N LEU A 76 -10.16 3.46 -1.08
CA LEU A 76 -8.99 3.64 -1.95
C LEU A 76 -8.42 5.05 -1.80
N ALA A 77 -9.26 6.08 -1.89
CA ALA A 77 -8.85 7.48 -1.71
C ALA A 77 -8.16 7.67 -0.36
N HIS A 78 -8.77 7.18 0.72
CA HIS A 78 -8.19 7.26 2.05
C HIS A 78 -6.84 6.52 2.17
N MET A 79 -6.68 5.34 1.58
CA MET A 79 -5.41 4.61 1.58
C MET A 79 -4.32 5.37 0.80
N CYS A 80 -4.68 5.99 -0.33
CA CYS A 80 -3.78 6.86 -1.07
C CYS A 80 -3.36 8.06 -0.22
N ASP A 81 -4.29 8.74 0.45
CA ASP A 81 -3.99 9.89 1.30
C ASP A 81 -3.07 9.52 2.47
N VAL A 82 -3.28 8.36 3.11
CA VAL A 82 -2.40 7.86 4.18
C VAL A 82 -0.98 7.62 3.67
N ILE A 83 -0.85 6.95 2.52
CA ILE A 83 0.47 6.63 1.95
C ILE A 83 1.17 7.90 1.44
N LEU A 84 0.45 8.79 0.77
CA LEU A 84 1.01 10.05 0.28
C LEU A 84 1.34 11.01 1.42
N GLY A 85 0.50 11.11 2.46
CA GLY A 85 0.81 11.91 3.66
C GLY A 85 2.01 11.38 4.43
N TYR A 86 2.30 10.08 4.36
CA TYR A 86 3.57 9.54 4.82
C TYR A 86 4.71 9.99 3.89
N LEU A 87 4.58 9.88 2.56
CA LEU A 87 5.68 10.09 1.61
C LEU A 87 6.06 11.55 1.31
N LEU A 88 5.06 12.42 1.19
CA LEU A 88 5.24 13.80 0.77
C LEU A 88 6.03 14.58 1.83
N ARG A 89 6.83 15.54 1.36
CA ARG A 89 7.44 16.55 2.24
C ARG A 89 6.47 17.70 2.41
N ASP A 90 6.37 18.19 3.64
CA ASP A 90 5.70 19.46 3.96
C ASP A 90 6.44 20.66 3.33
#